data_AF-A0A525WGL6-F1
#
_entry.id   AF-A0A525WGL6-F1
#
_cell.length_a   1.000
_cell.length_b   1.000
_cell.length_c   1.000
_cell.angle_alpha   90.00
_cell.angle_beta   90.00
_cell.angle_gamma   90.00
#
_symmetry.space_group_name_H-M   'P 1'
#
loop_
_entity.id
_entity.type
_entity.pdbx_description
1 polymer ?
#
loop_
_entity_poly.entity_id
_entity_poly.type
_entity_poly.pdbx_seq_one_letter_code
_entity_poly.pdbx_strand_id
1 'polypeptide(L)'
;MDCRRCQGMMIEAHYMDMEGTYGFSYMKGWRCLNCGHVADAIMEANRRLQEAAIHAPAHKTSEYEREAAQLDVEPCTRIAA
;
A
#
# COMPACT_ATOMS: atom_id res chain seq x y z
N MET A 1 -3.66 12.90 23.34
CA MET A 1 -4.12 12.63 21.96
C MET A 1 -5.34 11.74 22.07
N ASP A 2 -6.46 12.15 21.48
CA ASP A 2 -7.73 11.42 21.56
C ASP A 2 -8.04 10.70 20.26
N CYS A 3 -8.63 9.50 20.37
CA CYS A 3 -8.93 8.68 19.23
C CYS A 3 -10.02 9.28 18.34
N ARG A 4 -9.75 9.45 17.04
CA ARG A 4 -10.75 9.95 16.07
C ARG A 4 -12.01 9.09 15.95
N ARG A 5 -11.97 7.81 16.36
CA ARG A 5 -13.13 6.90 16.27
C ARG A 5 -14.04 6.91 17.49
N CYS A 6 -13.46 6.92 18.69
CA CYS A 6 -14.22 6.75 19.94
C CYS A 6 -13.89 7.80 21.01
N GLN A 7 -13.06 8.79 20.70
CA GLN A 7 -12.58 9.82 21.63
C GLN A 7 -11.83 9.26 22.85
N GLY A 8 -11.42 7.99 22.80
CA GLY A 8 -10.67 7.33 23.86
C GLY A 8 -9.18 7.67 23.85
N MET A 9 -8.50 7.31 24.94
CA MET A 9 -7.07 7.55 25.13
C MET A 9 -6.23 6.82 24.07
N MET A 10 -5.23 7.53 23.54
CA MET A 10 -4.21 6.97 22.66
C MET A 10 -2.85 6.93 23.35
N ILE A 11 -2.11 5.86 23.11
CA ILE A 11 -0.74 5.66 23.58
C ILE A 11 0.20 5.43 22.40
N GLU A 12 1.46 5.80 22.55
CA GLU A 12 2.50 5.43 21.59
C GLU A 12 2.73 3.91 21.66
N ALA A 13 2.84 3.27 20.50
CA ALA A 13 3.08 1.85 20.34
C ALA A 13 4.13 1.60 19.25
N HIS A 14 4.88 0.51 19.43
CA HIS A 14 5.81 0.00 18.43
C HIS A 14 5.18 -1.15 17.68
N TYR A 15 5.20 -1.09 16.35
CA TYR A 15 4.74 -2.16 15.47
C TYR A 15 5.92 -2.73 14.73
N MET A 16 5.93 -4.05 14.56
CA MET A 16 6.95 -4.76 13.81
C MET A 16 6.37 -5.21 12.48
N ASP A 17 7.07 -4.89 11.40
CA ASP A 17 6.79 -5.46 10.09
C ASP A 17 7.53 -6.79 9.98
N MET A 18 6.78 -7.89 10.06
CA MET A 18 7.34 -9.24 9.99
C MET A 18 7.78 -9.63 8.57
N GLU A 19 7.26 -8.95 7.54
CA GLU A 19 7.53 -9.25 6.14
C GLU A 19 8.69 -8.41 5.59
N GLY A 20 9.10 -7.36 6.32
CA GLY A 20 10.25 -6.51 5.98
C GLY A 20 10.04 -5.69 4.70
N THR A 21 8.79 -5.41 4.34
CA THR A 21 8.42 -4.74 3.08
C THR A 21 8.80 -3.26 3.05
N TYR A 22 8.97 -2.61 4.20
CA TYR A 22 9.17 -1.15 4.28
C TYR A 22 10.56 -0.69 4.76
N GLY A 23 11.58 -1.57 4.73
CA GLY A 23 12.98 -1.22 5.01
C GLY A 23 13.32 -0.95 6.48
N PHE A 24 12.34 -0.59 7.32
CA PHE A 24 12.45 -0.56 8.78
C PHE A 24 11.66 -1.72 9.38
N SER A 25 12.30 -2.55 10.21
CA SER A 25 11.64 -3.66 10.90
C SER A 25 10.64 -3.20 11.96
N TYR A 26 10.68 -1.93 12.36
CA TYR A 26 9.79 -1.35 13.35
C TYR A 26 9.27 0.03 12.91
N MET A 27 8.01 0.32 13.25
CA MET A 27 7.40 1.65 13.11
C MET A 27 6.82 2.11 14.45
N LYS A 28 6.79 3.43 14.66
CA LYS A 28 6.09 4.06 15.79
C LYS A 28 4.72 4.52 15.33
N GLY A 29 3.68 4.23 16.11
CA GLY A 29 2.32 4.70 15.83
C GLY A 29 1.53 4.92 17.11
N TRP A 30 0.30 5.39 16.98
CA TRP A 30 -0.60 5.60 18.12
C TRP A 30 -1.70 4.57 18.15
N ARG A 31 -1.87 3.86 19.27
CA ARG A 31 -2.95 2.90 19.48
C ARG A 31 -3.96 3.42 20.47
N CYS A 32 -5.24 3.39 20.11
CA CYS A 32 -6.32 3.61 21.06
C CYS A 32 -6.48 2.39 21.98
N LEU A 33 -6.48 2.63 23.29
CA LEU A 33 -6.72 1.56 24.27
C LEU A 33 -8.18 1.08 24.28
N ASN A 34 -9.12 1.95 23.89
CA ASN A 34 -10.55 1.64 23.98
C ASN A 34 -11.06 0.86 22.75
N CYS A 35 -10.71 1.29 21.54
CA CYS A 35 -11.24 0.69 20.30
C CYS A 35 -10.18 0.03 19.40
N GLY A 36 -8.90 0.10 19.77
CA GLY A 36 -7.82 -0.49 18.99
C GLY A 36 -7.47 0.25 17.70
N HIS A 37 -8.08 1.41 17.41
CA HIS A 37 -7.70 2.21 16.26
C HIS A 37 -6.22 2.57 16.30
N VAL A 38 -5.53 2.33 15.18
CA VAL A 38 -4.15 2.71 14.98
C VAL A 38 -4.09 3.94 14.09
N ALA A 39 -3.37 4.96 14.54
CA ALA A 39 -3.03 6.14 13.75
C ALA A 39 -1.52 6.15 13.52
N ASP A 40 -1.14 5.93 12.26
CA ASP A 40 0.22 5.97 11.75
C ASP A 40 0.17 6.48 10.30
N ALA A 41 1.19 7.22 9.88
CA ALA A 41 1.22 7.86 8.57
C ALA A 41 1.23 6.84 7.41
N ILE A 42 1.94 5.72 7.58
CA ILE A 42 2.03 4.66 6.56
C ILE A 42 0.71 3.91 6.50
N MET A 43 0.15 3.50 7.65
CA MET A 43 -1.14 2.82 7.69
C MET A 43 -2.29 3.70 7.14
N GLU A 44 -2.24 5.01 7.37
CA GLU A 44 -3.23 5.94 6.82
C GLU A 44 -3.06 6.14 5.31
N ALA A 45 -1.81 6.26 4.82
CA ALA A 45 -1.53 6.31 3.39
C ALA A 45 -2.00 5.03 2.68
N ASN A 46 -1.67 3.86 3.22
CA ASN A 46 -2.08 2.56 2.67
C ASN A 46 -3.59 2.43 2.58
N ARG A 47 -4.32 2.91 3.60
CA ARG A 47 -5.80 2.92 3.58
C ARG A 47 -6.35 3.81 2.47
N ARG A 48 -5.82 5.03 2.32
CA ARG A 48 -6.23 5.94 1.24
C ARG A 48 -5.95 5.36 -0.15
N LEU A 49 -4.81 4.70 -0.32
CA LEU A 49 -4.47 4.02 -1.58
C LEU A 49 -5.43 2.87 -1.87
N GLN A 50 -5.80 2.07 -0.86
CA GLN A 50 -6.78 1.00 -1.03
C GLN A 50 -8.18 1.55 -1.36
N GLU A 51 -8.63 2.60 -0.66
CA GLU A 51 -9.89 3.27 -0.96
C GLU A 51 -9.90 3.79 -2.40
N ALA A 52 -8.82 4.46 -2.83
CA ALA A 52 -8.69 4.92 -4.21
C ALA A 52 -8.70 3.78 -5.23
N ALA A 53 -8.05 2.65 -4.94
CA ALA A 53 -8.04 1.47 -5.81
C ALA A 53 -9.43 0.81 -5.91
N ILE A 54 -10.18 0.74 -4.81
CA ILE A 54 -11.56 0.20 -4.79
C ILE A 54 -12.51 1.08 -5.60
N HIS A 55 -12.31 2.40 -5.53
CA HIS A 55 -13.15 3.37 -6.24
C HIS A 55 -12.67 3.70 -7.66
N ALA A 56 -11.53 3.15 -8.09
CA ALA A 56 -11.06 3.31 -9.45
C ALA A 56 -12.03 2.62 -10.43
N PRO A 57 -12.50 3.30 -11.49
CA PRO A 57 -13.28 2.65 -12.51
C PRO A 57 -12.44 1.54 -13.14
N ALA A 58 -13.03 0.36 -13.35
CA ALA A 58 -12.37 -0.74 -14.05
C ALA A 58 -11.89 -0.22 -15.42
N HIS A 59 -10.57 -0.06 -15.58
CA HIS A 59 -9.97 0.35 -16.84
C HIS A 59 -10.21 -0.78 -17.84
N LYS A 60 -11.22 -0.62 -18.70
CA LYS A 60 -11.40 -1.51 -19.85
C LYS A 60 -10.29 -1.18 -20.84
N THR A 61 -9.15 -1.86 -20.70
CA THR A 61 -8.14 -1.87 -21.76
C THR A 61 -8.81 -2.36 -23.03
N SER A 62 -8.83 -1.48 -24.02
CA SER A 62 -9.39 -1.72 -25.34
C SER A 62 -8.60 -2.84 -26.02
N GLU A 63 -9.29 -3.73 -26.73
CA GLU A 63 -8.69 -4.87 -27.45
C GLU A 63 -7.58 -4.42 -28.43
N TYR A 64 -7.67 -3.17 -28.91
CA TYR A 64 -6.69 -2.55 -29.81
C TYR A 64 -5.31 -2.27 -29.17
N GLU A 65 -5.21 -2.13 -27.84
CA GLU A 65 -3.93 -1.89 -27.15
C GLU A 65 -3.11 -3.19 -27.00
N ARG A 66 -3.77 -4.36 -27.09
CA ARG A 66 -3.10 -5.68 -26.99
C ARG A 66 -2.31 -6.04 -28.25
N GLU A 67 -2.79 -5.63 -29.42
CA GLU A 67 -2.14 -5.95 -30.69
C GLU A 67 -0.86 -5.12 -30.94
N ALA A 68 -0.82 -3.89 -30.40
CA ALA A 68 0.37 -3.05 -30.46
C ALA A 68 1.55 -3.61 -29.64
N ALA A 69 1.28 -4.24 -28.48
CA ALA A 69 2.31 -4.84 -27.64
C ALA A 69 2.95 -6.12 -28.24
N GLN A 70 2.29 -6.73 -29.23
CA GLN A 70 2.76 -7.96 -29.87
C GLN A 70 3.83 -7.69 -30.96
N LEU A 71 3.92 -6.46 -31.48
CA LEU A 71 4.81 -6.08 -32.58
C LEU A 71 6.19 -5.58 -32.14
N ASP A 72 6.37 -5.21 -30.86
CA ASP A 72 7.60 -4.58 -30.35
C ASP A 72 8.58 -5.55 -29.63
N VAL A 73 8.36 -6.88 -29.71
CA VAL A 73 9.32 -7.85 -29.15
C VAL A 73 10.30 -8.31 -30.23
N GLU A 74 11.34 -7.53 -30.50
CA GLU A 74 12.57 -8.11 -31.04
C GLU A 74 13.34 -8.79 -29.89
N PRO A 75 13.54 -10.13 -29.91
CA PRO A 75 14.38 -10.77 -28.91
C PRO A 75 15.85 -10.44 -29.23
N CYS A 76 16.42 -9.48 -28.50
CA CYS A 76 17.85 -9.22 -28.52
C CYS A 76 18.58 -10.35 -27.75
N THR A 77 18.66 -11.55 -28.31
CA THR A 77 19.62 -12.56 -27.83
C THR A 77 21.00 -12.22 -28.38
N ARG A 78 21.71 -11.31 -27.70
CA ARG A 78 23.16 -11.21 -27.86
C ARG A 78 23.83 -12.35 -27.10
N ILE A 79 24.49 -13.22 -27.85
CA ILE A 79 25.43 -14.24 -27.37
C ILE A 79 26.68 -13.55 -26.82
N ALA A 80 27.10 -13.94 -25.61
CA ALA A 80 28.48 -13.94 -25.10
C ALA A 80 28.48 -14.72 -23.77
N ALA A 81 29.36 -15.68 -23.46
CA ALA A 81 30.57 -16.19 -24.10
C ALA A 81 30.69 -17.71 -23.84
#